data_AF-A0A7J3XH86-F1
#
_entry.id   AF-A0A7J3XH86-F1
#
_cell.length_a   1.000
_cell.length_b   1.000
_cell.length_c   1.000
_cell.angle_alpha   90.00
_cell.angle_beta   90.00
_cell.angle_gamma   90.00
#
_symmetry.space_group_name_H-M   'P 1'
#
loop_
_entity.id
_entity.type
_entity.pdbx_description
1 polymer ?
#
loop_
_entity_poly.entity_id
_entity_poly.type
_entity_poly.pdbx_seq_one_letter_code
_entity_poly.pdbx_strand_id
1 'polypeptide(L)'
;MPDVNTLFRDLESNVLRRDRISRRLRQLYQRASKEEDYTTMVEHVRSLRTSRRALLRVLRELREVELYGEYVDMVETIVGYVHAVGIHIERELLTAVSEVLERCGSAREYVDEIRRVDMVELDELMRELESTLEAIKARAQS
;
A
#
# COMPACT_ATOMS: atom_id res chain seq x y z
N MET A 1 -7.73 22.84 7.10
CA MET A 1 -7.98 21.77 6.13
C MET A 1 -6.71 21.58 5.31
N PRO A 2 -6.29 20.34 5.03
CA PRO A 2 -5.16 20.08 4.15
C PRO A 2 -5.45 20.60 2.73
N ASP A 3 -4.40 21.12 2.08
CA ASP A 3 -4.46 21.63 0.71
C ASP A 3 -4.43 20.48 -0.31
N VAL A 4 -5.20 20.57 -1.39
CA VAL A 4 -5.36 19.50 -2.40
C VAL A 4 -4.03 19.11 -3.05
N ASN A 5 -3.15 20.09 -3.31
CA ASN A 5 -1.82 19.82 -3.86
C ASN A 5 -0.94 19.04 -2.86
N THR A 6 -1.05 19.35 -1.57
CA THR A 6 -0.37 18.57 -0.52
C THR A 6 -0.87 17.12 -0.49
N LEU A 7 -2.19 16.91 -0.49
CA LEU A 7 -2.78 15.56 -0.50
C LEU A 7 -2.40 14.77 -1.76
N PHE A 8 -2.38 15.42 -2.92
CA PHE A 8 -1.96 14.81 -4.18
C PHE A 8 -0.49 14.35 -4.12
N ARG A 9 0.41 15.21 -3.65
CA ARG A 9 1.83 14.86 -3.49
C ARG A 9 2.03 13.72 -2.50
N ASP A 10 1.27 13.72 -1.42
CA ASP A 10 1.32 12.65 -0.42
C ASP A 10 0.80 11.33 -1.00
N LEU A 11 -0.27 11.37 -1.79
CA LEU A 11 -0.78 10.21 -2.53
C LEU A 11 0.29 9.65 -3.47
N GLU A 12 0.83 10.49 -4.37
CA GLU A 12 1.85 10.10 -5.35
C GLU A 12 3.10 9.55 -4.66
N SER A 13 3.62 10.25 -3.65
CA SER A 13 4.80 9.86 -2.89
C SER A 13 4.61 8.50 -2.20
N ASN A 14 3.44 8.25 -1.61
CA ASN A 14 3.14 6.97 -0.99
C ASN A 14 3.08 5.83 -2.01
N VAL A 15 2.47 6.05 -3.18
CA VAL A 15 2.42 5.03 -4.24
C VAL A 15 3.83 4.71 -4.77
N LEU A 16 4.63 5.73 -5.09
CA LEU A 16 6.01 5.53 -5.55
C LEU A 16 6.88 4.85 -4.49
N ARG A 17 6.68 5.19 -3.21
CA ARG A 17 7.38 4.53 -2.10
C ARG A 17 7.00 3.06 -2.01
N ARG A 18 5.72 2.71 -2.09
CA ARG A 18 5.24 1.31 -2.09
C ARG A 18 5.86 0.52 -3.24
N ASP A 19 5.83 1.05 -4.45
CA ASP A 19 6.42 0.38 -5.62
C ASP A 19 7.93 0.16 -5.48
N ARG A 20 8.65 1.08 -4.85
CA ARG A 20 10.08 0.92 -4.56
C ARG A 20 10.32 -0.18 -3.53
N ILE A 21 9.54 -0.20 -2.45
CA ILE A 21 9.66 -1.22 -1.39
C ILE A 21 9.31 -2.61 -1.95
N SER A 22 8.20 -2.72 -2.69
CA SER A 22 7.75 -3.96 -3.35
C SER A 22 8.81 -4.52 -4.30
N ARG A 23 9.47 -3.66 -5.09
CA ARG A 23 10.59 -4.10 -5.95
C ARG A 23 11.77 -4.64 -5.14
N ARG A 24 12.15 -3.97 -4.05
CA ARG A 24 13.26 -4.42 -3.19
C ARG A 24 12.92 -5.73 -2.48
N LEU A 25 11.72 -5.86 -1.92
CA LEU A 25 11.25 -7.11 -1.33
C LEU A 25 11.24 -8.25 -2.34
N ARG A 26 10.80 -7.99 -3.58
CA ARG A 26 10.77 -9.02 -4.63
C ARG A 26 12.16 -9.56 -4.94
N GLN A 27 13.13 -8.66 -5.08
CA GLN A 27 14.53 -9.04 -5.27
C GLN A 27 15.09 -9.81 -4.08
N LEU A 28 14.70 -9.42 -2.86
CA LEU A 28 15.22 -9.98 -1.64
C LEU A 28 14.67 -11.39 -1.35
N TYR A 29 13.34 -11.60 -1.42
CA TYR A 29 12.76 -12.92 -1.13
C TYR A 29 13.18 -13.99 -2.14
N GLN A 30 13.48 -13.60 -3.38
CA GLN A 30 13.94 -14.51 -4.44
C GLN A 30 15.35 -15.06 -4.20
N ARG A 31 16.19 -14.36 -3.41
CA ARG A 31 17.59 -14.72 -3.17
C ARG A 31 17.93 -14.98 -1.70
N ALA A 32 16.94 -14.82 -0.81
CA ALA A 32 17.15 -14.90 0.63
C ALA A 32 17.72 -16.27 1.01
N SER A 33 18.84 -16.25 1.74
CA SER A 33 19.53 -17.47 2.16
C SER A 33 20.16 -17.35 3.55
N LYS A 34 20.32 -16.13 4.08
CA LYS A 34 20.95 -15.86 5.36
C LYS A 34 19.99 -15.14 6.31
N GLU A 35 20.30 -15.20 7.61
CA GLU A 35 19.48 -14.58 8.66
C GLU A 35 19.30 -13.07 8.50
N GLU A 36 20.34 -12.39 8.02
CA GLU A 36 20.30 -10.96 7.70
C GLU A 36 19.25 -10.65 6.61
N ASP A 37 19.12 -11.51 5.59
CA ASP A 37 18.12 -11.34 4.53
C ASP A 37 16.70 -11.36 5.13
N TYR A 38 16.41 -12.30 6.03
CA TYR A 38 15.11 -12.39 6.69
C TYR A 38 14.82 -11.16 7.56
N THR A 39 15.83 -10.64 8.24
CA THR A 39 15.71 -9.41 9.05
C THR A 39 15.38 -8.21 8.15
N THR A 40 16.10 -8.04 7.04
CA THR A 40 15.82 -6.98 6.05
C THR A 40 14.43 -7.14 5.41
N MET A 41 13.96 -8.38 5.18
CA MET A 41 12.59 -8.62 4.69
C MET A 41 11.54 -8.09 5.68
N VAL A 42 11.70 -8.38 6.98
CA VAL A 42 10.80 -7.88 8.03
C VAL A 42 10.78 -6.35 8.07
N GLU A 43 11.93 -5.69 7.94
CA GLU A 43 12.00 -4.22 7.89
C GLU A 43 11.25 -3.62 6.70
N HIS A 44 11.37 -4.25 5.53
CA HIS A 44 10.62 -3.83 4.36
C HIS A 44 9.11 -4.08 4.48
N VAL A 45 8.69 -5.19 5.08
CA VAL A 45 7.26 -5.45 5.39
C VAL A 45 6.71 -4.36 6.33
N ARG A 46 7.42 -4.02 7.40
CA ARG A 46 7.06 -2.91 8.30
C ARG A 46 6.98 -1.57 7.58
N SER A 47 7.85 -1.36 6.60
CA SER A 47 7.84 -0.15 5.76
C SER A 47 6.62 -0.11 4.84
N LEU A 48 6.20 -1.24 4.25
CA LEU A 48 4.95 -1.34 3.49
C LEU A 48 3.75 -1.02 4.39
N ARG A 49 3.70 -1.60 5.59
CA ARG A 49 2.65 -1.34 6.58
C ARG A 49 2.53 0.14 6.92
N THR A 50 3.65 0.79 7.22
CA THR A 50 3.68 2.23 7.49
C THR A 50 3.14 3.03 6.31
N SER A 51 3.56 2.69 5.09
CA SER A 51 3.08 3.37 3.88
C SER A 51 1.60 3.09 3.60
N ARG A 52 1.11 1.89 3.90
CA ARG A 52 -0.31 1.50 3.77
C ARG A 52 -1.19 2.37 4.68
N ARG A 53 -0.79 2.52 5.94
CA ARG A 53 -1.50 3.37 6.92
C ARG A 53 -1.45 4.85 6.55
N ALA A 54 -0.34 5.33 5.98
CA ALA A 54 -0.26 6.70 5.48
C ALA A 54 -1.21 6.91 4.29
N LEU A 55 -1.23 5.97 3.34
CA LEU A 55 -2.15 6.00 2.19
C LEU A 55 -3.62 5.97 2.63
N LEU A 56 -3.98 5.14 3.60
CA LEU A 56 -5.34 5.12 4.19
C LEU A 56 -5.77 6.49 4.72
N ARG A 57 -4.86 7.21 5.38
CA ARG A 57 -5.15 8.58 5.87
C ARG A 57 -5.37 9.54 4.72
N VAL A 58 -4.49 9.53 3.73
CA VAL A 58 -4.60 10.39 2.53
C VAL A 58 -5.92 10.13 1.79
N LEU A 59 -6.34 8.88 1.63
CA LEU A 59 -7.61 8.52 0.98
C LEU A 59 -8.82 9.05 1.74
N ARG A 60 -8.80 9.00 3.08
CA ARG A 60 -9.85 9.57 3.93
C ARG A 60 -9.93 11.08 3.78
N GLU A 61 -8.80 11.77 3.85
CA GLU A 61 -8.71 13.22 3.69
C GLU A 61 -9.13 13.68 2.29
N LEU A 62 -8.77 12.93 1.24
CA LEU A 62 -9.18 13.19 -0.14
C LEU A 62 -10.70 13.18 -0.33
N ARG A 63 -11.43 12.36 0.45
CA ARG A 63 -12.91 12.36 0.39
C ARG A 63 -13.53 13.56 1.10
N GLU A 64 -12.81 14.23 1.99
CA GLU A 64 -13.33 15.39 2.73
C GLU A 64 -13.06 16.72 2.02
N VAL A 65 -12.15 16.74 1.04
CA VAL A 65 -11.82 17.94 0.27
C VAL A 65 -12.53 17.96 -1.09
N GLU A 66 -12.77 19.16 -1.60
CA GLU A 66 -13.25 19.37 -2.96
C GLU A 66 -12.06 19.30 -3.93
N LEU A 67 -12.10 18.33 -4.84
CA LEU A 67 -11.13 18.22 -5.93
C LEU A 67 -11.61 19.06 -7.11
N TYR A 68 -10.68 19.76 -7.76
CA TYR A 68 -11.00 20.68 -8.84
C TYR A 68 -9.97 20.60 -9.96
N GLY A 69 -10.44 20.89 -11.19
CA GLY A 69 -9.61 20.90 -12.38
C GLY A 69 -8.86 19.59 -12.61
N GLU A 70 -7.59 19.69 -13.01
CA GLU A 70 -6.74 18.53 -13.36
C GLU A 70 -6.50 17.56 -12.20
N TYR A 71 -6.68 17.99 -10.94
CA TYR A 71 -6.47 17.12 -9.78
C TYR A 71 -7.48 15.97 -9.70
N VAL A 72 -8.69 16.15 -10.25
CA VAL A 72 -9.71 15.09 -10.28
C VAL A 72 -9.18 13.88 -11.05
N ASP A 73 -8.76 14.11 -12.30
CA ASP A 73 -8.26 13.07 -13.20
C ASP A 73 -6.96 12.44 -12.67
N MET A 74 -6.07 13.25 -12.11
CA MET A 74 -4.80 12.76 -11.57
C MET A 74 -5.01 11.88 -10.33
N VAL A 75 -5.87 12.30 -9.39
CA VAL A 75 -6.19 11.49 -8.21
C VAL A 75 -6.93 10.22 -8.62
N GLU A 76 -7.92 10.31 -9.51
CA GLU A 76 -8.64 9.13 -10.02
C GLU A 76 -7.69 8.13 -10.65
N THR A 77 -6.74 8.59 -11.48
CA THR A 77 -5.76 7.73 -12.14
C THR A 77 -4.88 6.99 -11.12
N ILE A 78 -4.34 7.71 -10.13
CA ILE A 78 -3.45 7.08 -9.13
C ILE A 78 -4.23 6.11 -8.25
N VAL A 79 -5.39 6.51 -7.74
CA VAL A 79 -6.23 5.65 -6.89
C VAL A 79 -6.69 4.42 -7.69
N GLY A 80 -7.09 4.61 -8.95
CA GLY A 80 -7.48 3.54 -9.87
C GLY A 80 -6.36 2.55 -10.13
N TYR A 81 -5.13 3.01 -10.34
CA TYR A 81 -3.95 2.15 -10.46
C TYR A 81 -3.71 1.31 -9.21
N VAL A 82 -3.74 1.93 -8.02
CA VAL A 82 -3.50 1.20 -6.77
C VAL A 82 -4.59 0.15 -6.55
N HIS A 83 -5.85 0.51 -6.80
CA HIS A 83 -7.00 -0.40 -6.68
C HIS A 83 -6.89 -1.59 -7.63
N ALA A 84 -6.60 -1.34 -8.92
CA ALA A 84 -6.60 -2.38 -9.94
C ALA A 84 -5.34 -3.26 -9.93
N VAL A 85 -4.21 -2.74 -9.47
CA VAL A 85 -2.90 -3.41 -9.62
C VAL A 85 -2.11 -3.43 -8.31
N GLY A 86 -1.97 -2.28 -7.66
CA GLY A 86 -1.07 -2.11 -6.51
C GLY A 86 -1.39 -3.05 -5.34
N ILE A 87 -2.67 -3.28 -5.03
CA ILE A 87 -3.09 -4.20 -3.96
C ILE A 87 -2.75 -5.65 -4.27
N HIS A 88 -2.99 -6.10 -5.51
CA HIS A 88 -2.69 -7.46 -5.92
C HIS A 88 -1.19 -7.75 -5.86
N ILE A 89 -0.37 -6.83 -6.36
CA ILE A 89 1.10 -6.94 -6.27
C ILE A 89 1.54 -7.09 -4.82
N GLU A 90 1.03 -6.26 -3.91
CA GLU A 90 1.44 -6.34 -2.49
C GLU A 90 0.98 -7.65 -1.83
N ARG A 91 -0.24 -8.11 -2.12
CA ARG A 91 -0.76 -9.37 -1.58
C ARG A 91 0.10 -10.57 -1.99
N GLU A 92 0.45 -10.66 -3.27
CA GLU A 92 1.36 -11.70 -3.77
C GLU A 92 2.72 -11.62 -3.07
N LEU A 93 3.24 -10.40 -2.91
CA LEU A 93 4.52 -10.16 -2.25
C LEU A 93 4.51 -10.60 -0.79
N LEU A 94 3.50 -10.20 -0.02
CA LEU A 94 3.39 -10.58 1.39
C LEU A 94 3.21 -12.09 1.54
N THR A 95 2.47 -12.74 0.63
CA THR A 95 2.31 -14.19 0.63
C THR A 95 3.67 -14.89 0.42
N ALA A 96 4.41 -14.50 -0.63
CA ALA A 96 5.72 -15.06 -0.92
C ALA A 96 6.72 -14.79 0.22
N VAL A 97 6.70 -13.58 0.79
CA VAL A 97 7.56 -13.21 1.92
C VAL A 97 7.23 -14.07 3.15
N SER A 98 5.96 -14.29 3.46
CA SER A 98 5.56 -15.20 4.55
C SER A 98 6.10 -16.62 4.34
N GLU A 99 5.97 -17.18 3.14
CA GLU A 99 6.49 -18.52 2.82
C GLU A 99 8.01 -18.63 2.97
N VAL A 100 8.75 -17.56 2.63
CA VAL A 100 10.19 -17.52 2.85
C VAL A 100 10.53 -17.40 4.33
N LEU A 101 9.82 -16.54 5.08
CA LEU A 101 10.04 -16.35 6.51
C LEU A 101 9.67 -17.60 7.33
N GLU A 102 8.72 -18.42 6.90
CA GLU A 102 8.39 -19.69 7.56
C GLU A 102 9.56 -20.69 7.59
N ARG A 103 10.51 -20.58 6.64
CA ARG A 103 11.72 -21.39 6.64
C ARG A 103 12.70 -20.97 7.74
N CYS A 104 12.51 -19.78 8.30
CA CYS A 104 13.28 -19.24 9.41
C CYS A 104 12.50 -19.42 10.72
N GLY A 105 12.94 -20.36 11.56
CA GLY A 105 12.24 -20.70 12.81
C GLY A 105 12.09 -19.52 13.80
N SER A 106 12.95 -18.50 13.72
CA SER A 106 12.88 -17.29 14.55
C SER A 106 11.88 -16.24 14.06
N ALA A 107 11.31 -16.38 12.86
CA ALA A 107 10.44 -15.39 12.25
C ALA A 107 8.93 -15.71 12.37
N ARG A 108 8.55 -16.72 13.16
CA ARG A 108 7.16 -17.21 13.25
C ARG A 108 6.16 -16.13 13.66
N GLU A 109 6.50 -15.30 14.65
CA GLU A 109 5.63 -14.20 15.10
C GLU A 109 5.37 -13.18 13.97
N TYR A 110 6.35 -12.94 13.10
CA TYR A 110 6.20 -12.04 11.96
C TYR A 110 5.33 -12.63 10.85
N VAL A 111 5.42 -13.94 10.61
CA VAL A 111 4.52 -14.61 9.67
C VAL A 111 3.07 -14.48 10.13
N ASP A 112 2.82 -14.67 11.43
CA ASP A 112 1.48 -14.48 12.01
C ASP A 112 1.02 -13.02 11.91
N GLU A 113 1.92 -12.06 12.13
CA GLU A 113 1.63 -10.63 11.95
C GLU A 113 1.25 -10.30 10.49
N ILE A 114 1.98 -10.82 9.51
CA ILE A 114 1.65 -10.62 8.08
C ILE A 114 0.25 -11.16 7.78
N ARG A 115 -0.05 -12.38 8.24
CA ARG A 115 -1.34 -13.03 7.94
C ARG A 115 -2.52 -12.36 8.64
N ARG A 116 -2.37 -11.94 9.89
CA ARG A 116 -3.47 -11.43 10.72
C ARG A 116 -3.64 -9.91 10.68
N VAL A 117 -2.56 -9.18 10.45
CA VAL A 117 -2.56 -7.72 10.45
C VAL A 117 -2.42 -7.20 9.02
N ASP A 118 -1.35 -7.57 8.31
CA ASP A 118 -1.05 -6.93 7.02
C ASP A 118 -2.07 -7.27 5.93
N MET A 119 -2.53 -8.52 5.86
CA MET A 119 -3.57 -8.91 4.90
C MET A 119 -4.91 -8.21 5.18
N VAL A 120 -5.27 -8.06 6.46
CA VAL A 120 -6.51 -7.36 6.86
C VAL A 120 -6.44 -5.87 6.55
N GLU A 121 -5.30 -5.22 6.82
CA GLU A 121 -5.10 -3.82 6.45
C GLU A 121 -5.08 -3.64 4.91
N LEU A 122 -4.65 -4.64 4.13
CA LEU A 122 -4.79 -4.62 2.67
C LEU A 122 -6.25 -4.69 2.23
N ASP A 123 -7.08 -5.50 2.88
CA ASP A 123 -8.53 -5.55 2.63
C ASP A 123 -9.22 -4.23 3.00
N GLU A 124 -8.78 -3.57 4.08
CA GLU A 124 -9.22 -2.22 4.43
C GLU A 124 -8.82 -1.21 3.35
N LEU A 125 -7.55 -1.23 2.92
CA LEU A 125 -7.08 -0.33 1.87
C LEU A 125 -7.84 -0.52 0.55
N MET A 126 -8.14 -1.76 0.16
CA MET A 126 -8.93 -2.04 -1.04
C MET A 126 -10.32 -1.37 -0.99
N ARG A 127 -11.04 -1.54 0.13
CA ARG A 127 -12.37 -0.92 0.34
C ARG A 127 -12.30 0.60 0.34
N GLU A 128 -11.26 1.16 0.95
CA GLU A 128 -11.06 2.61 1.04
C GLU A 128 -10.72 3.23 -0.32
N LEU A 129 -9.95 2.52 -1.16
CA LEU A 129 -9.68 2.92 -2.54
C LEU A 129 -10.97 2.93 -3.38
N GLU A 130 -11.77 1.87 -3.30
CA GLU A 130 -13.07 1.76 -3.99
C GLU A 130 -14.01 2.91 -3.58
N SER A 131 -14.19 3.12 -2.28
CA SER A 131 -15.02 4.21 -1.76
C SER A 131 -14.53 5.60 -2.20
N THR A 132 -13.21 5.81 -2.26
CA THR A 132 -12.65 7.08 -2.76
C THR A 132 -12.92 7.26 -4.25
N LEU A 133 -12.82 6.21 -5.08
CA LEU A 133 -13.16 6.30 -6.50
C LEU A 133 -14.63 6.62 -6.73
N GLU A 134 -15.53 5.98 -5.98
CA GLU A 134 -16.96 6.27 -6.04
C GLU A 134 -17.27 7.73 -5.68
N ALA A 135 -16.65 8.23 -4.60
CA ALA A 135 -16.81 9.62 -4.16
C ALA A 135 -16.33 10.63 -5.22
N ILE A 136 -15.20 10.34 -5.89
CA ILE A 136 -14.68 11.20 -6.97
C ILE A 136 -15.65 11.21 -8.16
N LYS A 137 -16.10 10.04 -8.60
CA LYS A 137 -17.01 9.90 -9.76
C LYS A 137 -18.37 10.55 -9.53
N ALA A 138 -18.96 10.38 -8.34
CA ALA A 138 -20.24 10.98 -8.01
C ALA A 138 -20.20 12.51 -8.09
N ARG A 139 -19.08 13.12 -7.67
CA ARG A 139 -18.86 14.57 -7.73
C ARG A 139 -18.61 15.08 -9.14
N ALA A 140 -17.94 14.30 -9.99
CA ALA A 140 -17.72 14.67 -11.39
C ALA A 140 -19.00 14.68 -12.24
N GLN A 141 -20.08 14.05 -11.77
CA GLN A 141 -21.39 13.98 -12.44
C GLN A 141 -22.40 15.02 -11.91
N SER A 142 -22.06 15.74 -10.84
CA SER A 142 -22.91 16.75 -10.18
C SER A 142 -22.62 18.15 -10.71
#